data_AF-A0A935VGT7-F1
#
_entry.id   AF-A0A935VGT7-F1
#
_cell.length_a   1.000
_cell.length_b   1.000
_cell.length_c   1.000
_cell.angle_alpha   90.00
_cell.angle_beta   90.00
_cell.angle_gamma   90.00
#
_symmetry.space_group_name_H-M   'P 1'
#
loop_
_entity.id
_entity.type
_entity.pdbx_description
1 polymer ?
#
loop_
_entity_poly.entity_id
_entity_poly.type
_entity_poly.pdbx_seq_one_letter_code
_entity_poly.pdbx_strand_id
1 'polypeptide(L)'
;MKWFSQVLVWIYSLTALYFLYTAAMGIFVYFANKSMGHYESFLVPGRNLAFGLILGAFAFGGWKLMKNEDTYKIGMIVTYFPFIIGVLFVLWFVLIFATNGGKWN
;
A
#
# COMPACT_ATOMS: atom_id res chain seq x y z
N MET A 1 -8.89 7.08 -19.70
CA MET A 1 -7.79 7.00 -18.72
C MET A 1 -6.47 6.83 -19.47
N LYS A 2 -5.40 7.52 -19.06
CA LYS A 2 -4.07 7.31 -19.66
C LYS A 2 -3.52 5.94 -19.27
N TRP A 3 -2.74 5.31 -20.15
CA TRP A 3 -2.19 3.96 -19.93
C TRP A 3 -1.36 3.86 -18.65
N PHE A 4 -0.55 4.88 -18.34
CA PHE A 4 0.25 4.91 -17.13
C PHE A 4 -0.59 4.89 -15.84
N SER A 5 -1.67 5.69 -15.79
CA SER A 5 -2.59 5.71 -14.65
C SER A 5 -3.27 4.34 -14.47
N GLN A 6 -3.52 3.63 -15.57
CA GLN A 6 -4.07 2.28 -15.54
C GLN A 6 -3.08 1.27 -14.96
N VAL A 7 -1.81 1.34 -15.34
CA VAL A 7 -0.74 0.51 -14.76
C VAL A 7 -0.62 0.75 -13.25
N LEU A 8 -0.65 2.00 -12.79
CA LEU A 8 -0.61 2.30 -11.35
C LEU A 8 -1.80 1.70 -10.58
N VAL A 9 -3.02 1.84 -11.12
CA VAL A 9 -4.23 1.23 -10.52
C VAL A 9 -4.06 -0.29 -10.41
N TRP A 10 -3.52 -0.95 -11.43
CA TRP A 10 -3.25 -2.39 -11.40
C TRP A 10 -2.23 -2.78 -10.34
N ILE A 11 -1.09 -2.05 -10.26
CA ILE A 11 -0.06 -2.28 -9.24
C ILE A 11 -0.64 -2.16 -7.84
N TYR A 12 -1.41 -1.10 -7.58
CA TYR A 12 -2.04 -0.89 -6.28
C TYR A 12 -3.08 -1.96 -5.95
N SER A 13 -3.86 -2.38 -6.94
CA SER A 13 -4.86 -3.44 -6.76
C SER A 13 -4.21 -4.77 -6.40
N LEU A 14 -3.15 -5.16 -7.13
CA LEU A 14 -2.40 -6.40 -6.85
C LEU A 14 -1.69 -6.34 -5.49
N THR A 15 -1.10 -5.19 -5.16
CA THR A 15 -0.44 -4.98 -3.87
C THR A 15 -1.45 -5.02 -2.72
N ALA A 16 -2.61 -4.39 -2.90
CA ALA A 16 -3.70 -4.43 -1.93
C ALA A 16 -4.19 -5.87 -1.70
N LEU A 17 -4.40 -6.65 -2.78
CA LEU A 17 -4.79 -8.06 -2.69
C LEU A 17 -3.76 -8.89 -1.91
N TYR A 18 -2.47 -8.69 -2.17
CA TYR A 18 -1.41 -9.36 -1.42
C TYR A 18 -1.45 -9.03 0.08
N PHE A 19 -1.58 -7.76 0.45
CA PHE A 19 -1.67 -7.35 1.85
C PHE A 19 -2.95 -7.85 2.52
N LEU A 20 -4.09 -7.82 1.83
CA LEU A 20 -5.35 -8.35 2.34
C LEU A 20 -5.29 -9.87 2.53
N TYR A 21 -4.64 -10.59 1.62
CA TYR A 21 -4.41 -12.04 1.75
C TYR A 21 -3.55 -12.36 2.98
N THR A 22 -2.40 -11.70 3.13
CA THR A 22 -1.52 -11.90 4.29
C THR A 22 -2.20 -11.48 5.61
N ALA A 23 -3.02 -10.43 5.59
CA ALA A 23 -3.83 -10.03 6.72
C ALA A 23 -4.87 -11.09 7.09
N ALA A 24 -5.64 -11.60 6.12
CA ALA A 24 -6.65 -12.62 6.36
C ALA A 24 -6.05 -13.89 6.98
N MET A 25 -4.92 -14.36 6.45
CA MET A 25 -4.18 -15.50 7.02
C MET A 25 -3.70 -15.22 8.44
N GLY A 26 -3.10 -14.06 8.69
CA GLY A 26 -2.61 -13.70 10.02
C GLY A 26 -3.74 -13.50 11.05
N ILE A 27 -4.88 -12.96 10.63
CA ILE A 27 -6.08 -12.83 11.47
C ILE A 27 -6.62 -14.22 11.83
N PHE A 28 -6.69 -15.14 10.87
CA PHE A 28 -7.10 -16.51 11.11
C PHE A 28 -6.19 -17.20 12.13
N VAL A 29 -4.86 -17.11 11.94
CA VAL A 29 -3.88 -17.67 12.87
C VAL A 29 -4.00 -17.04 14.27
N TYR A 30 -4.16 -15.72 14.35
CA TYR A 30 -4.35 -15.02 15.63
C TYR A 30 -5.54 -15.59 16.41
N PHE A 31 -6.71 -15.74 15.76
CA PHE A 31 -7.89 -16.28 16.44
C PHE A 31 -7.74 -17.76 16.80
N ALA A 32 -7.14 -18.57 15.92
CA ALA A 32 -6.85 -19.97 16.20
C ALA A 32 -5.94 -20.12 17.44
N ASN A 33 -4.80 -19.40 17.47
CA ASN A 33 -3.87 -19.45 18.59
C ASN A 33 -4.48 -18.91 19.89
N LYS A 34 -5.26 -17.83 19.80
CA LYS A 34 -5.94 -17.25 20.96
C LYS A 34 -6.97 -18.20 21.56
N SER A 35 -7.67 -18.98 20.73
CA SER A 35 -8.61 -20.00 21.21
C SER A 35 -7.93 -21.15 21.96
N MET A 36 -6.65 -21.42 21.67
CA MET A 36 -5.82 -22.41 22.34
C MET A 36 -5.06 -21.85 23.56
N GLY A 37 -5.27 -20.57 23.91
CA GLY A 37 -4.61 -19.91 25.03
C GLY A 37 -3.17 -19.43 24.73
N HIS A 38 -2.73 -19.48 23.48
CA HIS A 38 -1.43 -18.95 23.08
C HIS A 38 -1.46 -17.43 22.92
N TYR A 39 -0.36 -16.77 23.30
CA TYR A 39 -0.18 -15.35 23.09
C TYR A 39 0.37 -15.10 21.68
N GLU A 40 -0.46 -14.49 20.83
CA GLU A 40 -0.10 -14.05 19.48
C GLU A 40 -0.37 -12.54 19.36
N SER A 41 0.51 -11.79 18.69
CA SER A 41 0.33 -10.35 18.50
C SER A 41 -0.53 -10.04 17.28
N PHE A 42 -1.53 -9.17 17.43
CA PHE A 42 -2.36 -8.70 16.33
C PHE A 42 -1.69 -7.61 15.46
N LEU A 43 -0.52 -7.11 15.85
CA LEU A 43 0.10 -5.95 15.19
C LEU A 43 0.43 -6.22 13.72
N VAL A 44 0.99 -7.40 13.42
CA VAL A 44 1.36 -7.78 12.04
C VAL A 44 0.14 -7.91 11.13
N PRO A 45 -0.88 -8.74 11.45
CA PRO A 45 -2.07 -8.84 10.63
C PRO A 45 -2.85 -7.51 10.53
N GLY A 46 -2.94 -6.76 11.64
CA GLY A 46 -3.60 -5.45 11.65
C GLY A 46 -2.92 -4.43 10.74
N ARG A 47 -1.58 -4.40 10.72
CA ARG A 47 -0.80 -3.53 9.81
C ARG A 47 -1.02 -3.91 8.35
N ASN A 48 -0.98 -5.21 8.02
CA ASN A 48 -1.22 -5.67 6.66
C ASN A 48 -2.66 -5.35 6.21
N LEU A 49 -3.64 -5.48 7.11
CA LEU A 49 -5.02 -5.11 6.83
C LEU A 49 -5.12 -3.61 6.51
N ALA A 50 -4.51 -2.76 7.35
CA ALA A 50 -4.49 -1.31 7.14
C ALA A 50 -3.86 -0.93 5.79
N PHE A 51 -2.70 -1.48 5.45
CA PHE A 51 -2.05 -1.22 4.16
C PHE A 51 -2.89 -1.71 2.97
N GLY A 52 -3.47 -2.91 3.07
CA GLY A 52 -4.35 -3.45 2.03
C GLY A 52 -5.56 -2.56 1.77
N LEU A 53 -6.23 -2.08 2.83
CA LEU A 53 -7.38 -1.19 2.74
C LEU A 53 -7.01 0.19 2.18
N ILE A 54 -5.91 0.78 2.64
CA ILE A 54 -5.43 2.09 2.16
C ILE A 54 -5.12 2.03 0.68
N LEU A 55 -4.35 1.04 0.23
CA LEU A 55 -4.02 0.86 -1.19
C LEU A 55 -5.25 0.55 -2.03
N GLY A 56 -6.17 -0.27 -1.51
CA GLY A 56 -7.46 -0.53 -2.16
C GLY A 56 -8.29 0.73 -2.34
N ALA A 57 -8.34 1.60 -1.32
CA ALA A 57 -9.04 2.89 -1.39
C ALA A 57 -8.42 3.83 -2.44
N PHE A 58 -7.08 3.91 -2.51
CA PHE A 58 -6.40 4.69 -3.56
C PHE A 58 -6.65 4.14 -4.96
N ALA A 59 -6.57 2.81 -5.14
CA ALA A 59 -6.80 2.17 -6.44
C ALA A 59 -8.25 2.38 -6.92
N PHE A 60 -9.23 2.07 -6.07
CA PHE A 60 -10.65 2.17 -6.40
C PHE A 60 -11.09 3.63 -6.52
N GLY A 61 -10.72 4.47 -5.56
CA GLY A 61 -11.06 5.90 -5.55
C GLY A 61 -10.44 6.63 -6.75
N GLY A 62 -9.15 6.39 -7.02
CA GLY A 62 -8.45 6.94 -8.18
C GLY A 62 -9.11 6.52 -9.49
N TRP A 63 -9.38 5.22 -9.67
CA TRP A 63 -10.05 4.70 -10.86
C TRP A 63 -11.45 5.29 -11.05
N LYS A 64 -12.26 5.34 -10.00
CA LYS A 64 -13.63 5.87 -10.05
C LYS A 64 -13.64 7.35 -10.40
N LEU A 65 -12.75 8.15 -9.81
CA LEU A 65 -12.66 9.59 -10.09
C LEU A 65 -12.11 9.88 -11.49
N MET A 66 -11.20 9.06 -12.01
CA MET A 66 -10.67 9.21 -13.38
C MET A 66 -11.63 8.73 -14.48
N LYS A 67 -12.77 8.14 -14.14
CA LYS A 67 -13.81 7.79 -15.12
C LYS A 67 -14.70 8.97 -15.51
N ASN A 68 -14.84 9.98 -14.65
CA ASN A 68 -15.64 11.17 -14.92
C ASN A 68 -14.72 12.32 -15.34
N GLU A 69 -15.11 13.09 -16.37
CA GLU A 69 -14.30 14.19 -16.89
C GLU A 69 -14.11 15.30 -15.85
N ASP A 70 -15.18 15.65 -15.12
CA ASP A 70 -15.16 16.70 -14.10
C ASP A 70 -14.19 16.41 -12.94
N THR A 71 -14.08 15.14 -12.55
CA THR A 71 -13.22 14.72 -11.42
C THR A 71 -11.88 14.15 -11.85
N TYR A 72 -11.57 14.15 -13.15
CA TYR A 72 -10.40 13.47 -13.70
C TYR A 72 -9.09 13.93 -13.06
N LYS A 73 -8.90 15.25 -12.90
CA LYS A 73 -7.68 15.83 -12.30
C LYS A 73 -7.50 15.41 -10.84
N ILE A 74 -8.59 15.35 -10.08
CA ILE A 74 -8.58 14.88 -8.69
C ILE A 74 -8.22 13.40 -8.65
N GLY A 75 -8.82 12.60 -9.52
CA GLY A 75 -8.51 11.17 -9.64
C GLY A 75 -7.05 10.91 -9.99
N MET A 76 -6.44 11.75 -10.83
CA MET A 76 -5.00 11.69 -11.06
C MET A 76 -4.23 11.95 -9.76
N ILE A 77 -4.49 13.07 -9.06
CA ILE A 77 -3.77 13.40 -7.81
C ILE A 77 -3.86 12.24 -6.82
N VAL A 78 -5.05 11.68 -6.61
CA VAL A 78 -5.27 10.51 -5.72
C VAL A 78 -4.44 9.31 -6.17
N THR A 79 -4.36 9.05 -7.48
CA THR A 79 -3.61 7.90 -8.01
C THR A 79 -2.09 8.11 -7.98
N TYR A 80 -1.59 9.31 -8.25
CA TYR A 80 -0.14 9.56 -8.28
C TYR A 80 0.45 9.78 -6.88
N PHE A 81 -0.35 10.19 -5.91
CA PHE A 81 0.13 10.55 -4.57
C PHE A 81 0.94 9.42 -3.88
N PRO A 82 0.45 8.17 -3.79
CA PRO A 82 1.22 7.08 -3.17
C PRO A 82 2.51 6.76 -3.94
N PHE A 83 2.47 6.86 -5.28
CA PHE A 83 3.65 6.65 -6.12
C PHE A 83 4.72 7.70 -5.86
N ILE A 84 4.34 8.98 -5.81
CA ILE A 84 5.26 10.09 -5.55
C ILE A 84 5.91 9.93 -4.17
N ILE A 85 5.14 9.58 -3.14
CA ILE A 85 5.70 9.30 -1.81
C ILE A 85 6.73 8.18 -1.87
N GLY A 86 6.42 7.08 -2.56
CA GLY A 86 7.35 5.97 -2.74
C GLY A 86 8.64 6.39 -3.44
N VAL A 87 8.55 7.18 -4.51
CA VAL A 87 9.73 7.72 -5.22
C VAL A 87 10.55 8.63 -4.32
N LEU A 88 9.92 9.56 -3.59
CA LEU A 88 10.61 10.46 -2.67
C LEU A 88 11.35 9.69 -1.56
N PHE A 89 10.73 8.62 -1.04
CA PHE A 89 11.36 7.75 -0.05
C PHE A 89 12.59 7.04 -0.60
N VAL A 90 12.51 6.48 -1.81
CA VAL A 90 13.65 5.83 -2.48
C VAL A 90 14.78 6.83 -2.75
N LEU A 91 14.45 8.03 -3.24
CA LEU A 91 15.45 9.08 -3.46
C LEU A 91 16.14 9.50 -2.18
N TRP A 92 15.38 9.71 -1.11
CA TRP A 92 15.92 10.00 0.22
C TRP A 92 16.84 8.88 0.72
N PHE A 93 16.43 7.62 0.56
CA PHE A 93 17.24 6.46 0.94
C PHE A 93 18.56 6.39 0.17
N VAL A 94 18.53 6.63 -1.15
CA VAL A 94 19.73 6.66 -2.01
C VAL A 94 20.66 7.80 -1.61
N LEU A 95 20.13 8.98 -1.30
CA LEU A 95 20.92 10.13 -0.84
C LEU A 95 21.65 9.79 0.46
N ILE A 96 20.96 9.25 1.45
CA ILE A 96 21.57 8.83 2.73
C ILE A 96 22.68 7.80 2.49
N PHE A 97 22.43 6.81 1.63
CA PHE A 97 23.41 5.78 1.34
C PHE A 97 24.68 6.35 0.68
N ALA A 98 24.51 7.29 -0.26
CA ALA A 98 25.60 7.97 -0.94
C ALA A 98 26.39 8.91 -0.03
N THR A 99 25.72 9.63 0.89
CA THR A 99 26.37 10.59 1.79
C THR A 99 27.03 9.94 3.00
N ASN A 100 26.53 8.79 3.48
CA ASN A 100 27.07 8.11 4.66
C ASN A 100 28.15 7.06 4.33
N GLY A 101 28.54 6.90 3.06
CA GLY A 101 29.65 6.02 2.66
C GLY A 101 29.51 4.57 3.12
N GLY A 102 28.28 4.08 3.26
CA GLY A 102 28.00 2.72 3.76
C GLY A 102 28.19 2.51 5.27
N LYS A 103 28.52 3.54 6.05
CA LYS A 103 28.57 3.45 7.52
C LYS A 103 27.19 3.76 8.10
N TRP A 104 26.38 2.72 8.22
CA TRP A 104 25.19 2.73 9.06
C TRP A 104 25.66 2.48 10.50
N ASN A 105 25.50 3.47 11.38
CA ASN A 105 25.57 3.24 12.82
C ASN A 105 24.40 2.35 13.26
#